data_AF-A0A954A2P3-F1
#
_entry.id   AF-A0A954A2P3-F1
#
_cell.length_a   1.000
_cell.length_b   1.000
_cell.length_c   1.000
_cell.angle_alpha   90.00
_cell.angle_beta   90.00
_cell.angle_gamma   90.00
#
_symmetry.space_group_name_H-M   'P 1'
#
loop_
_entity.id
_entity.type
_entity.pdbx_description
1 polymer ?
#
loop_
_entity_poly.entity_id
_entity_poly.type
_entity_poly.pdbx_seq_one_letter_code
_entity_poly.pdbx_strand_id
1 'polypeptide(L)'
;TFSYPTTITLAMLRVGYSVAFLPIRVRPRQGRSHIRLLRDGSRFLLIIMRIAVFFAPLRVFVPLAALLFALGVCWYAYTFATGARFTNMGLLLFTQATVVFALGLISEQVAALRFQRTDPEPHP
;
A
#
# COMPACT_ATOMS: atom_id res chain seq x y z
N THR A 1 19.39 -7.68 2.67
CA THR A 1 17.99 -7.38 2.27
C THR A 1 17.06 -8.31 3.03
N PHE A 2 16.24 -7.77 3.93
CA PHE A 2 15.51 -8.58 4.94
C PHE A 2 14.19 -9.19 4.42
N SER A 3 13.67 -8.69 3.30
CA SER A 3 12.42 -9.12 2.68
C SER A 3 12.54 -10.36 1.79
N TYR A 4 13.76 -10.82 1.49
CA TYR A 4 14.01 -11.97 0.61
C TYR A 4 13.23 -13.25 1.02
N PRO A 5 13.16 -13.65 2.31
CA PRO A 5 12.43 -14.84 2.72
C PRO A 5 10.92 -14.70 2.50
N THR A 6 10.33 -13.54 2.81
CA THR A 6 8.89 -13.32 2.62
C THR A 6 8.52 -13.24 1.14
N THR A 7 9.38 -12.61 0.32
CA THR A 7 9.17 -12.50 -1.13
C THR A 7 9.31 -13.86 -1.82
N ILE A 8 10.30 -14.68 -1.45
CA ILE A 8 10.47 -16.01 -2.03
C ILE A 8 9.33 -16.96 -1.63
N THR A 9 8.84 -16.91 -0.38
CA THR A 9 7.68 -17.71 0.05
C THR A 9 6.42 -17.33 -0.73
N LEU A 10 6.12 -16.04 -0.85
CA LEU A 10 4.94 -15.57 -1.60
C LEU A 10 5.05 -15.94 -3.09
N ALA A 11 6.24 -15.86 -3.69
CA ALA A 11 6.48 -16.26 -5.06
C ALA A 11 6.25 -17.77 -5.26
N MET A 12 6.75 -18.61 -4.37
CA MET A 12 6.55 -20.07 -4.43
C MET A 12 5.08 -20.47 -4.29
N LEU A 13 4.34 -19.81 -3.39
CA LEU A 13 2.89 -20.02 -3.24
C LEU A 13 2.12 -19.57 -4.48
N ARG A 14 2.51 -18.46 -5.12
CA ARG A 14 1.82 -17.92 -6.28
C ARG A 14 2.06 -18.72 -7.57
N VAL A 15 3.22 -19.36 -7.71
CA VAL A 15 3.55 -20.21 -8.87
C VAL A 15 2.85 -21.60 -8.78
N GLY A 16 2.18 -21.91 -7.67
CA GLY A 16 1.42 -23.16 -7.52
C GLY A 16 2.30 -24.37 -7.21
N TYR A 17 3.55 -24.16 -6.76
CA TYR A 17 4.37 -25.24 -6.25
C TYR A 17 3.78 -25.82 -4.97
N SER A 18 3.89 -27.14 -4.78
CA SER A 18 3.53 -27.79 -3.52
C SER A 18 4.46 -27.33 -2.40
N VAL A 19 3.92 -26.56 -1.45
CA VAL A 19 4.65 -26.08 -0.27
C VAL A 19 4.25 -26.93 0.94
N ALA A 20 5.23 -27.51 1.64
CA ALA A 20 5.02 -28.22 2.90
C ALA A 20 5.50 -27.38 4.08
N PHE A 21 4.70 -27.30 5.15
CA PHE A 21 5.06 -26.60 6.38
C PHE A 21 5.58 -27.61 7.40
N LEU A 22 6.89 -27.54 7.69
CA LEU A 22 7.53 -28.39 8.68
C LEU A 22 7.70 -27.63 10.01
N PRO A 23 7.37 -28.24 11.16
CA PRO A 23 7.59 -27.61 12.45
C PRO A 23 9.09 -27.53 12.75
N ILE A 24 9.58 -26.33 13.06
CA ILE A 24 10.98 -26.08 13.40
C ILE A 24 11.06 -25.53 14.81
N ARG A 25 11.88 -26.15 15.68
CA ARG A 25 12.13 -25.63 17.03
C ARG A 25 13.27 -24.62 16.99
N VAL A 26 12.92 -23.33 17.05
CA VAL A 26 13.89 -22.24 17.01
C VAL A 26 14.51 -22.03 18.39
N ARG A 27 15.85 -21.93 18.46
CA ARG A 27 16.56 -21.59 19.70
C ARG A 27 16.48 -20.09 19.98
N PRO A 28 16.50 -19.66 21.25
CA PRO A 28 16.59 -18.24 21.59
C PRO A 28 17.84 -17.61 20.97
N ARG A 29 17.67 -16.44 20.35
CA ARG A 29 18.74 -15.70 19.68
C ARG A 29 19.77 -15.23 20.70
N GLN A 30 21.04 -15.50 20.45
CA GLN A 30 22.15 -14.89 21.21
C GLN A 30 22.65 -13.63 20.49
N GLY A 31 22.82 -12.52 21.21
CA GLY A 31 23.32 -11.24 20.70
C GLY A 31 22.26 -10.12 20.53
N ARG A 32 22.70 -8.91 20.15
CA ARG A 32 21.82 -7.72 19.94
C ARG A 32 21.31 -7.64 18.50
N SER A 33 20.07 -7.17 18.32
CA SER A 33 19.49 -7.01 16.98
C SER A 33 20.22 -5.90 16.25
N HIS A 34 20.70 -6.18 15.04
CA HIS A 34 21.29 -5.15 14.18
C HIS A 34 20.21 -4.34 13.43
N ILE A 35 18.94 -4.73 13.58
CA ILE A 35 17.79 -4.10 12.94
C ILE A 35 17.43 -2.84 13.72
N ARG A 36 17.56 -1.69 13.07
CA ARG A 36 17.17 -0.40 13.64
C ARG A 36 15.78 -0.08 13.13
N LEU A 37 14.75 -0.30 13.97
CA LEU A 37 13.34 -0.25 13.58
C LEU A 37 12.95 1.01 12.79
N LEU A 38 13.46 2.18 13.18
CA LEU A 38 13.17 3.44 12.49
C LEU A 38 13.95 3.61 11.16
N ARG A 39 15.24 3.27 11.14
CA ARG A 39 16.13 3.49 9.98
C ARG A 39 15.93 2.43 8.90
N ASP A 40 15.77 1.18 9.31
CA ASP A 40 15.52 0.06 8.41
C ASP A 40 14.02 -0.08 8.09
N GLY A 41 13.15 0.35 9.01
CA GLY A 41 11.69 0.35 8.81
C GLY A 41 11.23 1.29 7.71
N SER A 42 11.84 2.46 7.54
CA SER A 42 11.49 3.36 6.43
C SER A 42 11.81 2.76 5.06
N ARG A 43 12.99 2.12 4.91
CA ARG A 43 13.36 1.37 3.70
C ARG A 43 12.41 0.20 3.46
N PHE A 44 12.05 -0.53 4.52
CA PHE A 44 11.11 -1.63 4.44
C PHE A 44 9.69 -1.16 4.06
N LEU A 45 9.22 -0.05 4.63
CA LEU A 45 7.94 0.57 4.29
C LEU A 45 7.90 1.01 2.82
N LEU A 46 8.97 1.63 2.32
CA LEU A 46 9.09 1.98 0.91
C LEU A 46 9.05 0.75 0.00
N ILE A 47 9.65 -0.36 0.41
CA ILE A 47 9.59 -1.64 -0.32
C ILE A 47 8.15 -2.18 -0.35
N ILE A 48 7.44 -2.19 0.79
CA ILE A 48 6.04 -2.62 0.85
C ILE A 48 5.17 -1.72 -0.03
N MET A 49 5.32 -0.40 0.08
CA MET A 49 4.60 0.57 -0.77
C MET A 49 4.87 0.32 -2.25
N ARG A 50 6.13 0.07 -2.63
CA ARG A 50 6.49 -0.23 -4.02
C ARG A 50 5.84 -1.51 -4.53
N ILE A 51 5.84 -2.58 -3.73
CA ILE A 51 5.20 -3.85 -4.08
C ILE A 51 3.67 -3.68 -4.16
N ALA A 52 3.07 -2.97 -3.20
CA ALA A 52 1.63 -2.74 -3.16
C ALA A 52 1.16 -1.90 -4.36
N VAL A 53 1.87 -0.81 -4.68
CA VAL A 53 1.59 0.02 -5.87
C VAL A 53 1.83 -0.75 -7.17
N PHE A 54 2.76 -1.70 -7.18
CA PHE A 54 3.02 -2.51 -8.37
C PHE A 54 1.91 -3.53 -8.67
N PHE A 55 1.35 -4.18 -7.64
CA PHE A 55 0.35 -5.24 -7.84
C PHE A 55 -1.10 -4.78 -7.72
N ALA A 56 -1.40 -3.79 -6.87
CA ALA A 56 -2.76 -3.32 -6.61
C ALA A 56 -2.72 -1.89 -6.04
N PRO A 57 -2.39 -0.88 -6.87
CA PRO A 57 -2.22 0.51 -6.42
C PRO A 57 -3.45 1.06 -5.70
N LEU A 58 -4.66 0.66 -6.10
CA LEU A 58 -5.89 1.12 -5.47
C LEU A 58 -5.95 0.80 -3.96
N ARG A 59 -5.33 -0.31 -3.51
CA ARG A 59 -5.25 -0.67 -2.07
C ARG A 59 -4.46 0.31 -1.22
N VAL A 60 -3.62 1.14 -1.84
CA VAL A 60 -2.83 2.17 -1.15
C VAL A 60 -3.52 3.53 -1.23
N PHE A 61 -4.01 3.91 -2.41
CA PHE A 61 -4.60 5.23 -2.62
C PHE A 61 -6.01 5.38 -2.00
N VAL A 62 -6.82 4.31 -1.98
CA VAL A 62 -8.17 4.35 -1.37
C VAL A 62 -8.15 4.65 0.13
N PRO A 63 -7.39 3.93 0.99
CA PRO A 63 -7.38 4.25 2.42
C PRO A 63 -6.82 5.66 2.69
N LEU A 64 -5.87 6.13 1.88
CA LEU A 64 -5.35 7.48 1.99
C LEU A 64 -6.40 8.55 1.61
N ALA A 65 -7.09 8.37 0.48
CA ALA A 65 -8.16 9.26 0.06
C ALA A 65 -9.33 9.26 1.06
N ALA A 66 -9.71 8.09 1.58
CA ALA A 66 -10.75 7.95 2.60
C ALA A 66 -10.36 8.65 3.90
N LEU A 67 -9.09 8.56 4.32
CA LEU A 67 -8.59 9.26 5.50
C LEU A 67 -8.62 10.78 5.31
N LEU A 68 -8.18 11.28 4.16
CA LEU A 68 -8.26 12.72 3.84
C LEU A 68 -9.71 13.22 3.78
N PHE A 69 -10.60 12.44 3.19
CA PHE A 69 -12.03 12.75 3.12
C PHE A 69 -12.66 12.78 4.51
N ALA A 70 -12.39 11.78 5.36
CA ALA A 70 -12.87 11.72 6.73
C ALA A 70 -12.34 12.90 7.56
N LEU A 71 -11.07 13.26 7.43
CA LEU A 71 -10.50 14.45 8.05
C LEU A 71 -11.20 15.73 7.56
N GLY A 72 -11.49 15.82 6.26
CA GLY A 72 -12.27 16.92 5.67
C GLY A 72 -13.67 17.04 6.28
N VAL A 73 -14.37 15.91 6.44
CA VAL A 73 -15.70 15.85 7.10
C VAL A 73 -15.62 16.27 8.57
N CYS A 74 -14.67 15.71 9.33
CA CYS A 74 -14.48 16.07 10.74
C CYS A 74 -14.16 17.57 10.90
N TRP A 75 -13.30 18.10 10.05
CA TRP A 75 -12.94 19.52 10.05
C TRP A 75 -14.14 20.38 9.69
N TYR A 76 -14.88 20.01 8.64
CA TYR A 76 -16.10 20.71 8.24
C TYR A 76 -17.14 20.71 9.37
N ALA A 77 -17.41 19.56 9.98
CA ALA A 77 -18.34 19.44 11.11
C ALA A 77 -17.95 20.35 12.28
N TYR A 78 -16.65 20.39 12.64
CA TYR A 78 -16.13 21.29 13.66
C TYR A 78 -16.34 22.77 13.31
N THR A 79 -15.99 23.17 12.09
CA THR A 79 -16.14 24.57 11.62
C THR A 79 -17.60 24.98 11.44
N PHE A 80 -18.47 24.04 11.11
CA PHE A 80 -19.90 24.26 11.00
C PHE A 80 -20.54 24.46 12.38
N ALA A 81 -20.19 23.62 13.35
CA ALA A 81 -20.68 23.74 14.73
C ALA A 81 -20.21 25.02 15.43
N THR A 82 -18.99 25.49 15.13
CA THR A 82 -18.40 26.67 15.81
C THR A 82 -18.73 28.00 15.14
N GLY A 83 -18.93 28.02 13.82
CA GLY A 83 -19.09 29.27 13.09
C GLY A 83 -19.87 29.19 11.80
N ALA A 84 -20.56 28.07 11.50
CA ALA A 84 -21.34 27.84 10.28
C ALA A 84 -20.59 28.19 8.99
N ARG A 85 -19.25 28.04 8.99
CA ARG A 85 -18.37 28.50 7.91
C ARG A 85 -17.68 27.33 7.23
N PHE A 86 -17.72 27.34 5.91
CA PHE A 86 -16.86 26.49 5.10
C PHE A 86 -15.49 27.16 4.97
N THR A 87 -14.44 26.49 5.46
CA THR A 87 -13.08 27.04 5.49
C THR A 87 -12.25 26.58 4.30
N ASN A 88 -11.26 27.40 3.91
CA ASN A 88 -10.31 27.04 2.86
C ASN A 88 -9.61 25.70 3.13
N MET A 89 -9.33 25.40 4.40
CA MET A 89 -8.73 24.12 4.80
C MET A 89 -9.65 22.93 4.52
N GLY A 90 -10.95 23.06 4.76
CA GLY A 90 -11.94 22.04 4.40
C GLY A 90 -11.97 21.80 2.89
N LEU A 91 -11.99 22.86 2.08
CA LEU A 91 -11.90 22.76 0.62
C LEU A 91 -10.62 22.05 0.17
N LEU A 92 -9.48 22.40 0.76
CA LEU A 92 -8.20 21.75 0.47
C LEU A 92 -8.23 20.26 0.80
N LEU A 93 -8.74 19.87 1.96
CA LEU A 93 -8.83 18.45 2.34
C LEU A 93 -9.72 17.65 1.38
N PHE A 94 -10.89 18.19 1.01
CA PHE A 94 -11.79 17.52 0.06
C PHE A 94 -11.19 17.43 -1.34
N THR A 95 -10.62 18.52 -1.86
CA THR A 95 -9.99 18.52 -3.19
C THR A 95 -8.79 17.58 -3.24
N GLN A 96 -7.96 17.52 -2.20
CA GLN A 96 -6.85 16.56 -2.11
C GLN A 96 -7.36 15.12 -2.03
N ALA A 97 -8.41 14.84 -1.27
CA ALA A 97 -9.02 13.51 -1.23
C ALA A 97 -9.49 13.05 -2.62
N THR A 98 -10.16 13.94 -3.37
CA THR A 98 -10.61 13.66 -4.74
C THR A 98 -9.45 13.43 -5.70
N VAL A 99 -8.40 14.26 -5.66
CA VAL A 99 -7.21 14.11 -6.51
C VAL A 99 -6.49 12.79 -6.22
N VAL A 100 -6.28 12.46 -4.95
CA VAL A 100 -5.64 11.19 -4.54
C VAL A 100 -6.46 9.98 -4.98
N PHE A 101 -7.79 10.05 -4.86
CA PHE A 101 -8.68 9.00 -5.32
C PHE A 101 -8.61 8.81 -6.85
N ALA A 102 -8.69 9.91 -7.61
CA ALA A 102 -8.57 9.88 -9.06
C ALA A 102 -7.22 9.32 -9.52
N LEU A 103 -6.13 9.72 -8.85
CA LEU A 103 -4.79 9.18 -9.11
C LEU A 103 -4.72 7.67 -8.82
N GLY A 104 -5.41 7.21 -7.77
CA GLY A 104 -5.57 5.79 -7.46
C GLY A 104 -6.25 5.02 -8.59
N LEU A 105 -7.35 5.55 -9.13
CA LEU A 105 -8.07 4.95 -10.27
C LEU A 105 -7.17 4.91 -11.52
N ILE A 106 -6.50 6.01 -11.86
CA ILE A 106 -5.58 6.07 -13.00
C ILE A 106 -4.45 5.04 -12.83
N SER A 107 -3.87 4.94 -11.64
CA SER A 107 -2.80 3.99 -11.34
C SER A 107 -3.26 2.53 -11.51
N GLU A 108 -4.49 2.22 -11.11
CA GLU A 108 -5.09 0.90 -11.29
C GLU A 108 -5.25 0.57 -12.79
N GLN A 109 -5.72 1.52 -13.60
CA GLN A 109 -5.82 1.33 -15.05
C GLN A 109 -4.44 1.11 -15.69
N VAL A 110 -3.43 1.86 -15.28
CA VAL A 110 -2.05 1.67 -15.75
C VAL A 110 -1.50 0.30 -15.36
N ALA A 111 -1.81 -0.18 -14.15
CA ALA A 111 -1.41 -1.51 -13.71
C ALA A 111 -2.10 -2.60 -14.54
N ALA A 112 -3.42 -2.49 -14.78
CA ALA A 112 -4.18 -3.44 -15.59
C ALA A 112 -3.65 -3.55 -17.03
N LEU A 113 -3.34 -2.42 -17.67
CA LEU A 113 -2.75 -2.37 -19.02
C LEU A 113 -1.37 -3.03 -19.09
N ARG A 114 -0.57 -2.96 -18.02
CA ARG A 114 0.74 -3.61 -17.99
C ARG A 114 0.61 -5.13 -18.00
N PHE A 115 -0.36 -5.68 -17.28
CA PHE A 115 -0.57 -7.13 -17.24
C PHE A 115 -1.07 -7.66 -18.59
N GLN A 116 -1.98 -6.96 -19.28
CA GLN A 116 -2.48 -7.33 -20.61
C GLN A 116 -1.38 -7.48 -21.68
N ARG A 117 -0.28 -6.72 -21.58
CA ARG A 117 0.84 -6.82 -22.54
C ARG A 117 1.76 -8.03 -22.32
N THR A 118 1.55 -8.78 -21.24
CA THR A 118 2.43 -9.89 -20.85
C THR A 118 1.87 -11.24 -21.26
N ASP A 119 0.65 -11.29 -21.80
CA ASP A 119 0.07 -12.52 -22.34
C ASP A 119 0.76 -12.84 -23.68
N PRO A 120 1.46 -13.97 -23.82
CA PRO A 120 2.10 -14.36 -25.07
C PRO A 120 1.01 -14.67 -26.10
N GLU A 121 1.16 -14.15 -27.32
CA GLU A 121 0.29 -14.55 -28.43
C GLU A 121 0.33 -16.08 -28.59
N PRO A 122 -0.80 -16.74 -28.88
CA PRO A 122 -0.77 -18.13 -29.28
C PRO A 122 0.01 -18.21 -30.59
N HIS A 123 1.18 -18.85 -30.55
CA HIS A 123 1.91 -19.17 -31.78
C HIS A 123 1.02 -20.06 -32.66
N PRO A 124 0.86 -19.74 -33.96
CA PRO A 124 0.01 -20.49 -34.90
C PRO A 124 0.54 -21.90 -35.18
#